data_AF-A0A212PM06-F1
#
_entry.id   AF-A0A212PM06-F1
#
_cell.length_a   1.000
_cell.length_b   1.000
_cell.length_c   1.000
_cell.angle_alpha   90.00
_cell.angle_beta   90.00
_cell.angle_gamma   90.00
#
_symmetry.space_group_name_H-M   'P 1'
#
loop_
_entity.id
_entity.type
_entity.pdbx_description
1 polymer ?
#
loop_
_entity_poly.entity_id
_entity_poly.type
_entity_poly.pdbx_seq_one_letter_code
_entity_poly.pdbx_strand_id
1 'polypeptide(L)' 'MVFFYDPKDDADLTRVEGVLHKGGIEYFLRREPAGGPGRLQVCVAEEDVPEAHRLVETSESPGRP' A
#
# COMPACT_ATOMS: atom_id res chain seq x y z
N MET A 1 -10.37 -5.53 6.57
CA MET A 1 -9.41 -4.86 5.69
C MET A 1 -10.04 -3.59 5.14
N VAL A 2 -9.36 -2.46 5.27
CA VAL A 2 -9.81 -1.12 4.89
C VAL A 2 -8.91 -0.57 3.78
N PHE A 3 -9.44 0.34 2.96
CA PHE A 3 -8.66 1.00 1.92
C PHE A 3 -7.49 1.77 2.55
N PHE A 4 -6.29 1.54 2.02
CA PHE A 4 -5.05 2.13 2.51
C PHE A 4 -4.39 3.00 1.44
N TYR A 5 -4.27 2.50 0.21
CA TYR A 5 -3.52 3.19 -0.83
C TYR A 5 -4.07 2.91 -2.24
N ASP A 6 -4.10 3.93 -3.10
CA ASP A 6 -4.42 3.81 -4.54
C ASP A 6 -3.14 3.97 -5.36
N PRO A 7 -2.45 2.87 -5.72
CA PRO A 7 -1.27 2.93 -6.55
C PRO A 7 -1.59 3.47 -7.95
N LYS A 8 -0.73 4.36 -8.42
CA LYS A 8 -0.92 5.03 -9.72
C LYS A 8 -0.55 4.14 -10.90
N ASP A 9 0.44 3.27 -10.70
CA ASP A 9 1.04 2.38 -11.70
C ASP A 9 1.59 1.10 -11.04
N ASP A 10 1.93 0.07 -11.83
CA ASP A 10 2.45 -1.21 -11.33
C ASP A 10 3.76 -1.06 -10.53
N ALA A 11 4.60 -0.07 -10.87
CA ALA A 11 5.84 0.21 -10.13
C ALA A 11 5.57 0.72 -8.72
N ASP A 12 4.53 1.55 -8.58
CA ASP A 12 4.10 2.13 -7.32
C ASP A 12 3.44 1.07 -6.43
N LEU A 13 2.60 0.22 -7.03
CA LEU A 13 2.04 -0.96 -6.40
C LEU A 13 3.16 -1.87 -5.86
N THR A 14 4.13 -2.26 -6.71
CA THR A 14 5.24 -3.14 -6.32
C THR A 14 6.05 -2.54 -5.16
N ARG A 15 6.22 -1.21 -5.15
CA ARG A 15 6.92 -0.52 -4.06
C ARG A 15 6.14 -0.64 -2.75
N VAL A 16 4.85 -0.31 -2.76
CA VAL A 16 4.00 -0.36 -1.56
C VAL A 16 3.90 -1.79 -1.04
N GLU A 17 3.69 -2.77 -1.91
CA GLU A 17 3.73 -4.19 -1.56
C GLU A 17 5.04 -4.58 -0.87
N GLY A 18 6.18 -4.16 -1.44
CA GLY A 18 7.49 -4.43 -0.86
C GLY A 18 7.70 -3.78 0.51
N VAL A 19 7.15 -2.58 0.73
CA VAL A 19 7.22 -1.88 2.03
C VAL A 19 6.36 -2.60 3.08
N LEU A 20 5.11 -2.92 2.73
CA LEU A 20 4.19 -3.64 3.62
C LEU A 20 4.73 -5.03 3.97
N HIS A 21 5.24 -5.76 2.97
CA HIS A 21 5.81 -7.08 3.19
C HIS A 21 7.05 -7.05 4.08
N LYS A 22 7.95 -6.08 3.87
CA LYS A 22 9.13 -5.87 4.74
C LYS A 22 8.74 -5.48 6.17
N GLY A 23 7.63 -4.75 6.32
CA GLY A 23 7.05 -4.40 7.62
C GLY A 23 6.32 -5.54 8.30
N GLY A 24 6.11 -6.68 7.63
CA GLY A 24 5.31 -7.79 8.16
C GLY A 24 3.80 -7.50 8.16
N ILE A 25 3.34 -6.52 7.39
CA ILE A 25 1.93 -6.13 7.31
C ILE A 25 1.23 -6.94 6.21
N GLU A 26 0.12 -7.58 6.57
CA GLU A 26 -0.74 -8.25 5.61
C GLU A 26 -1.55 -7.23 4.81
N TYR A 27 -1.51 -7.36 3.48
CA TYR A 27 -2.20 -6.48 2.55
C TYR A 27 -3.01 -7.27 1.52
N PHE A 28 -4.00 -6.61 0.94
CA PHE A 28 -4.90 -7.20 -0.05
C PHE A 28 -5.14 -6.23 -1.20
N LEU A 29 -5.11 -6.74 -2.42
CA LEU A 29 -5.34 -5.95 -3.62
C LEU A 29 -6.80 -6.08 -4.06
N ARG A 30 -7.52 -4.96 -4.10
CA ARG A 30 -8.89 -4.89 -4.59
C ARG A 30 -8.93 -4.13 -5.90
N ARG A 31 -9.51 -4.71 -6.96
CA ARG A 31 -9.66 -4.03 -8.25
C ARG A 31 -11.01 -3.32 -8.31
N GLU A 32 -11.02 -2.00 -8.51
CA GLU A 32 -12.27 -1.22 -8.59
C GLU A 32 -12.32 -0.33 -9.86
N PRO A 33 -13.39 -0.42 -10.68
CA PRO A 33 -14.58 -1.25 -10.51
C PRO A 33 -14.32 -2.73 -10.78
N ALA A 34 -15.04 -3.59 -10.06
CA ALA A 34 -15.03 -5.04 -10.26
C ALA A 34 -15.46 -5.35 -11.71
N GLY A 35 -14.48 -5.63 -12.59
CA GLY A 35 -14.71 -5.96 -14.00
C GLY A 35 -14.38 -4.86 -15.03
N GLY A 36 -13.81 -3.72 -14.62
CA GLY A 36 -13.31 -2.68 -15.54
C GLY A 36 -11.78 -2.60 -15.62
N PRO A 37 -11.21 -1.66 -16.41
CA PRO A 37 -9.79 -1.29 -16.37
C PRO A 37 -9.45 -0.49 -15.09
N GLY A 38 -10.06 -0.91 -13.98
CA GLY A 38 -9.94 -0.29 -12.68
C GLY A 38 -8.55 -0.48 -12.08
N ARG A 39 -8.08 0.53 -11.36
CA ARG A 39 -6.81 0.48 -10.65
C ARG A 39 -6.90 -0.53 -9.51
N LEU A 40 -5.78 -1.16 -9.20
CA LEU A 40 -5.65 -1.98 -8.02
C LEU A 40 -5.55 -1.03 -6.82
N GLN A 41 -6.31 -1.31 -5.77
CA GLN A 41 -6.28 -0.59 -4.51
C GLN A 41 -5.69 -1.51 -3.47
N VAL A 42 -4.79 -0.97 -2.65
CA VAL A 42 -4.20 -1.69 -1.53
C VAL A 42 -5.07 -1.49 -0.31
N CYS A 43 -5.49 -2.59 0.30
CA CYS A 43 -6.23 -2.62 1.55
C CYS A 43 -5.38 -3.33 2.61
N VAL A 44 -5.37 -2.84 3.85
CA VAL A 44 -4.66 -3.48 4.99
C VAL A 44 -5.64 -3.70 6.15
N ALA A 45 -5.24 -4.40 7.21
CA ALA A 45 -6.06 -4.46 8.42
C ALA A 45 -6.15 -3.07 9.06
N GLU A 46 -7.30 -2.73 9.65
CA GLU A 46 -7.50 -1.40 10.25
C GLU A 46 -6.46 -1.10 11.35
N GLU A 47 -6.05 -2.13 12.09
CA GLU A 47 -5.00 -2.06 13.12
C GLU A 47 -3.61 -1.75 12.54
N ASP A 48 -3.34 -2.18 11.31
CA ASP A 48 -2.05 -2.00 10.64
C ASP A 48 -1.96 -0.71 9.84
N VAL A 49 -3.09 -0.04 9.55
CA VAL A 49 -3.12 1.25 8.83
C VAL A 49 -2.08 2.26 9.35
N PRO A 50 -1.98 2.54 10.66
CA PRO A 50 -1.00 3.51 11.16
C PRO A 50 0.45 3.08 10.92
N GLU A 51 0.76 1.79 11.01
CA GLU A 51 2.11 1.29 10.79
C GLU A 51 2.46 1.24 9.30
N ALA A 52 1.50 0.81 8.47
CA ALA A 52 1.59 0.84 7.02
C ALA A 52 1.88 2.26 6.51
N HIS A 53 1.19 3.26 7.06
CA HIS A 53 1.42 4.68 6.73
C HIS A 53 2.85 5.10 7.07
N ARG A 54 3.31 4.79 8.29
CA ARG A 54 4.67 5.11 8.74
C ARG A 54 5.74 4.46 7.87
N LEU A 55 5.56 3.21 7.49
CA LEU A 55 6.53 2.50 6.65
C LEU A 55 6.60 3.08 5.25
N VAL A 56 5.45 3.41 4.64
CA VAL A 56 5.40 4.05 3.32
C VAL A 56 6.04 5.45 3.38
N GLU A 57 5.71 6.28 4.38
CA GLU A 57 6.31 7.60 4.59
C GLU A 57 7.82 7.53 4.87
N THR A 58 8.27 6.54 5.63
CA THR A 58 9.70 6.30 5.91
C THR A 58 10.43 5.87 4.63
N SER A 59 9.78 5.06 3.78
CA SER A 59 10.35 4.65 2.49
C SER A 59 10.48 5.79 1.49
N GLU A 60 9.69 6.86 1.65
CA GLU A 60 9.72 8.08 0.83
C GLU A 60 10.80 9.07 1.27
N SER A 61 11.32 8.93 2.49
CA SER A 61 12.32 9.82 3.06
C SER A 61 13.69 9.12 3.16
N PRO A 62 14.55 9.16 2.12
CA PRO A 62 15.96 8.85 2.31
C PRO A 62 16.61 10.04 3.03
N GLY A 63 16.38 10.12 4.34
CA GLY A 63 17.02 11.06 5.23
C GLY A 63 16.57 12.52 5.08
N ARG A 64 16.34 13.16 6.21
CA ARG A 64 16.91 14.49 6.40
C ARG A 64 17.48 14.57 7.82
N PRO A 65 18.75 15.00 7.96
CA PRO A 65 19.48 15.05 9.22
C PRO A 65 18.89 16.03 10.23
#